data_AF-A0A9W3CZ78-F1
#
_entry.id   AF-A0A9W3CZ78-F1
#
_cell.length_a   1.000
_cell.length_b   1.000
_cell.length_c   1.000
_cell.angle_alpha   90.00
_cell.angle_beta   90.00
_cell.angle_gamma   90.00
#
_symmetry.space_group_name_H-M   'P 1'
#
loop_
_entity.id
_entity.type
_entity.pdbx_description
1 polymer ?
#
loop_
_entity_poly.entity_id
_entity_poly.type
_entity_poly.pdbx_seq_one_letter_code
_entity_poly.pdbx_strand_id
1 'polypeptide(L)'
;MYSLLGIGRENGVIPKYKLLWFFQCNDKLVNEFTRCKVLSLDSNSWRYVDPPNCRIYCDQPIIHLDGVLYCFSFNREEMGYGQPCICKLLAFDLHTETFHSFSTQDLESRDCRELSMCILNHRPCIFKKRLGNNDLLFKIWGLDINKSSWEENALTRLHRERDINKT
;
A
#
# COMPACT_ATOMS: atom_id res chain seq x y z
N MET A 1 -16.97 -8.15 6.04
CA MET A 1 -16.85 -7.07 5.03
C MET A 1 -15.53 -6.34 5.26
N TYR A 2 -14.55 -6.59 4.40
CA TYR A 2 -13.31 -5.80 4.39
C TYR A 2 -13.49 -4.60 3.45
N SER A 3 -13.17 -3.42 3.95
CA SER A 3 -13.17 -2.18 3.16
C SER A 3 -11.99 -1.31 3.55
N LEU A 4 -11.55 -0.47 2.60
CA LEU A 4 -10.47 0.49 2.81
C LEU A 4 -10.87 1.79 2.11
N LEU A 5 -10.74 2.90 2.82
CA LEU A 5 -11.08 4.25 2.35
C LEU A 5 -9.82 5.12 2.35
N GLY A 6 -9.64 5.90 1.30
CA GLY A 6 -8.60 6.91 1.22
C GLY A 6 -9.14 8.19 0.61
N ILE A 7 -8.52 9.31 0.95
CA ILE A 7 -8.79 10.61 0.37
C ILE A 7 -7.50 11.16 -0.22
N GLY A 8 -7.61 11.82 -1.36
CA GLY A 8 -6.48 12.50 -1.95
C GLY A 8 -6.89 13.72 -2.75
N ARG A 9 -5.89 14.56 -3.01
CA ARG A 9 -6.00 15.78 -3.79
C ARG A 9 -5.34 15.57 -5.15
N GLU A 10 -6.04 15.92 -6.22
CA GLU A 10 -5.48 15.97 -7.57
C GLU A 10 -4.43 17.07 -7.73
N ASN A 11 -3.43 16.78 -8.55
CA ASN A 11 -2.45 17.76 -9.00
C ASN A 11 -2.96 18.48 -10.26
N GLY A 12 -3.77 19.53 -10.04
CA GLY A 12 -4.29 20.40 -11.09
C GLY A 12 -4.26 21.87 -10.69
N VAL A 13 -4.47 22.76 -11.67
CA VAL A 13 -4.54 24.23 -11.45
C VAL A 13 -5.61 24.57 -10.41
N ILE A 14 -6.76 23.90 -10.49
CA ILE A 14 -7.81 23.92 -9.47
C ILE A 14 -7.81 22.54 -8.82
N PRO A 15 -7.36 22.42 -7.57
CA PRO A 15 -7.24 21.12 -6.93
C PRO A 15 -8.62 20.54 -6.60
N LYS A 16 -8.82 19.29 -6.99
CA LYS A 16 -10.03 18.53 -6.71
C LYS A 16 -9.73 17.42 -5.71
N TYR A 17 -10.68 17.15 -4.84
CA TYR A 17 -10.55 16.10 -3.85
C TYR A 17 -11.44 14.93 -4.22
N LYS A 18 -10.87 13.73 -4.11
CA LYS A 18 -11.57 12.48 -4.39
C LYS A 18 -11.39 11.51 -3.22
N LEU A 19 -12.47 10.81 -2.91
CA LEU A 19 -12.45 9.66 -1.99
C LEU A 19 -12.44 8.37 -2.79
N LEU A 20 -11.51 7.49 -2.47
CA LEU A 20 -11.36 6.15 -3.04
C LEU A 20 -11.84 5.13 -2.02
N TRP A 21 -12.78 4.28 -2.41
CA TRP A 21 -13.35 3.27 -1.54
C TRP A 21 -13.23 1.88 -2.16
N PHE A 22 -12.34 1.07 -1.58
CA PHE A 22 -12.27 -0.36 -1.86
C PHE A 22 -13.20 -1.13 -0.92
N PHE A 23 -13.88 -2.13 -1.45
CA PHE A 23 -14.70 -3.05 -0.67
C PHE A 23 -14.77 -4.41 -1.34
N GLN A 24 -14.86 -5.45 -0.51
CA GLN A 24 -15.07 -6.82 -0.98
C GLN A 24 -16.56 -7.16 -0.94
N CYS A 25 -17.06 -7.73 -2.04
CA CYS A 25 -18.41 -8.24 -2.10
C CYS A 25 -18.39 -9.76 -1.89
N ASN A 26 -18.82 -10.19 -0.70
CA ASN A 26 -19.27 -11.54 -0.35
C ASN A 26 -18.16 -12.59 -0.11
N ASP A 27 -17.93 -12.93 1.16
CA ASP A 27 -16.93 -13.88 1.67
C ASP A 27 -17.21 -15.36 1.31
N LYS A 28 -18.23 -15.64 0.49
CA LYS A 28 -18.73 -17.00 0.18
C LYS A 28 -18.34 -17.52 -1.21
N LEU A 29 -17.79 -16.68 -2.08
CA LEU A 29 -17.39 -17.07 -3.43
C LEU A 29 -15.87 -17.16 -3.49
N VAL A 30 -15.35 -18.28 -4.00
CA VAL A 30 -13.91 -18.58 -4.14
C VAL A 30 -13.17 -17.51 -5.00
N ASN A 31 -13.92 -16.69 -5.75
CA ASN A 31 -13.43 -15.59 -6.56
C ASN A 31 -13.80 -14.21 -5.95
N GLU A 32 -13.30 -13.92 -4.75
CA GLU A 32 -13.41 -12.61 -4.09
C GLU A 32 -12.65 -11.53 -4.88
N PHE A 33 -13.37 -10.77 -5.71
CA PHE A 33 -12.80 -9.62 -6.40
C PHE A 33 -12.98 -8.34 -5.57
N THR A 34 -11.89 -7.58 -5.43
CA THR A 34 -11.95 -6.21 -4.94
C THR A 34 -12.85 -5.40 -5.88
N ARG A 35 -13.78 -4.62 -5.31
CA ARG A 35 -14.49 -3.56 -6.04
C ARG A 35 -14.01 -2.20 -5.56
N CYS A 36 -14.12 -1.21 -6.43
CA CYS A 36 -13.73 0.15 -6.13
C CYS A 36 -14.82 1.15 -6.54
N LYS A 37 -15.00 2.17 -5.71
CA LYS A 37 -15.78 3.36 -6.03
C LYS A 37 -14.95 4.62 -5.78
N VAL A 38 -15.21 5.64 -6.57
CA VAL A 38 -14.63 6.98 -6.38
C VAL A 38 -15.76 7.98 -6.18
N LEU A 39 -15.64 8.83 -5.17
CA LEU A 39 -16.48 10.00 -4.97
C LEU A 39 -15.69 11.24 -5.36
N SER A 40 -16.21 11.98 -6.32
CA SER A 40 -15.77 13.34 -6.60
C SER A 40 -16.50 14.29 -5.66
N LEU A 41 -15.77 15.03 -4.82
CA LEU A 41 -16.39 15.97 -3.88
C LEU A 41 -17.04 17.15 -4.59
N ASP A 42 -16.52 17.56 -5.75
CA ASP A 42 -17.06 18.68 -6.53
C ASP A 42 -18.47 18.40 -7.06
N SER A 43 -18.69 17.17 -7.54
CA SER A 43 -19.99 16.72 -8.08
C SER A 43 -20.83 15.95 -7.08
N ASN A 44 -20.28 15.68 -5.89
CA ASN A 44 -20.86 14.85 -4.84
C ASN A 44 -21.46 13.52 -5.37
N SER A 45 -20.76 12.88 -6.30
CA SER A 45 -21.26 11.68 -6.98
C SER A 45 -20.28 10.52 -6.89
N TRP A 46 -20.81 9.35 -6.53
CA TRP A 46 -20.09 8.08 -6.54
C TRP A 46 -20.15 7.44 -7.93
N ARG A 47 -19.02 6.93 -8.38
CA ARG A 47 -18.93 6.11 -9.60
C ARG A 47 -18.08 4.87 -9.36
N TYR A 48 -18.37 3.80 -10.10
CA TYR A 48 -17.56 2.59 -10.06
C TYR A 48 -16.29 2.77 -10.89
N VAL A 49 -15.21 2.16 -10.42
CA VAL A 49 -13.96 2.02 -11.17
C VAL A 49 -13.52 0.57 -11.05
N ASP A 50 -13.05 -0.01 -12.14
CA ASP A 50 -12.57 -1.38 -12.15
C ASP A 50 -11.13 -1.43 -11.62
N PRO A 51 -10.89 -2.02 -10.43
CA PRO A 51 -9.53 -2.26 -9.97
C PRO A 51 -8.91 -3.45 -10.72
N PRO A 52 -7.58 -3.61 -10.70
CA PRO A 52 -6.93 -4.83 -11.15
C PRO A 52 -7.47 -6.05 -10.38
N ASN A 53 -7.37 -7.24 -10.98
CA ASN A 53 -7.71 -8.49 -10.31
C ASN A 53 -6.71 -8.79 -9.18
N CYS A 54 -7.02 -8.27 -7.99
CA CYS A 54 -6.21 -8.36 -6.79
C CYS A 54 -7.08 -8.22 -5.53
N ARG A 55 -6.49 -8.53 -4.37
CA ARG A 55 -7.07 -8.22 -3.06
C ARG A 55 -6.35 -7.02 -2.45
N ILE A 56 -7.07 -6.19 -1.71
CA ILE A 56 -6.49 -5.07 -0.95
C ILE A 56 -6.13 -5.53 0.45
N TYR A 57 -4.95 -5.12 0.94
CA TYR A 57 -4.53 -5.32 2.31
C TYR A 57 -5.07 -4.17 3.17
N CYS A 58 -6.16 -4.42 3.90
CA CYS A 58 -6.93 -3.38 4.60
C CYS A 58 -6.38 -3.00 5.99
N ASP A 59 -5.33 -3.66 6.49
CA ASP A 59 -4.76 -3.36 7.81
C ASP A 59 -3.83 -2.13 7.79
N GLN A 60 -3.66 -1.50 6.62
CA GLN A 60 -2.82 -0.31 6.45
C GLN A 60 -3.55 0.81 5.73
N PRO A 61 -3.25 2.07 6.08
CA PRO A 61 -3.89 3.22 5.46
C PRO A 61 -3.48 3.39 3.99
N ILE A 62 -4.34 4.05 3.23
CA ILE A 62 -3.98 4.58 1.92
C ILE A 62 -3.14 5.85 2.13
N ILE A 63 -2.00 5.97 1.46
CA ILE A 63 -1.18 7.19 1.49
C ILE A 63 -1.39 8.01 0.22
N HIS A 64 -1.32 9.33 0.34
CA HIS A 64 -1.46 10.26 -0.78
C HIS A 64 -0.12 10.94 -1.07
N LEU A 65 0.30 10.95 -2.34
CA LEU A 65 1.44 11.73 -2.81
C LEU A 65 1.15 12.21 -4.23
N ASP A 66 1.27 13.51 -4.46
CA ASP A 66 1.28 14.13 -5.79
C ASP A 66 0.15 13.67 -6.74
N GLY A 67 -1.08 13.66 -6.25
CA GLY A 67 -2.23 13.27 -7.07
C GLY A 67 -2.47 11.76 -7.15
N VAL A 68 -1.68 10.95 -6.46
CA VAL A 68 -1.75 9.49 -6.49
C VAL A 68 -2.04 8.96 -5.09
N LEU A 69 -2.93 7.97 -5.02
CA LEU A 69 -3.21 7.20 -3.81
C LEU A 69 -2.54 5.84 -3.87
N TYR A 70 -1.83 5.46 -2.81
CA TYR A 70 -1.09 4.21 -2.74
C TYR A 70 -1.60 3.31 -1.62
N CYS A 71 -1.76 2.02 -1.91
CA CYS A 71 -2.11 1.01 -0.92
C CYS A 71 -1.48 -0.34 -1.28
N PHE A 72 -1.41 -1.23 -0.29
CA PHE A 72 -0.95 -2.59 -0.55
C PHE A 72 -2.06 -3.44 -1.16
N SER A 73 -1.69 -4.20 -2.18
CA SER A 73 -2.50 -5.28 -2.73
C SER A 73 -1.73 -6.58 -2.71
N PHE A 74 -2.45 -7.70 -2.80
CA PHE A 74 -1.85 -9.01 -2.88
C PHE A 74 -2.69 -9.93 -3.75
N ASN A 75 -2.01 -10.87 -4.38
CA ASN A 75 -2.64 -12.00 -5.04
C ASN A 75 -2.31 -13.25 -4.22
N ARG A 76 -3.33 -14.08 -3.95
CA ARG A 76 -3.08 -15.47 -3.57
C ARG A 76 -2.88 -16.22 -4.87
N GLU A 77 -1.68 -16.77 -5.08
CA GLU A 77 -1.57 -17.83 -6.08
C GLU A 77 -2.49 -18.98 -5.63
N GLU A 78 -3.09 -19.67 -6.60
CA GLU A 78 -3.98 -20.79 -6.31
C GLU A 78 -3.24 -21.81 -5.44
N MET A 79 -3.91 -22.27 -4.38
CA MET A 79 -3.54 -23.34 -3.44
C MET A 79 -3.00 -22.92 -2.05
N GLY A 80 -3.93 -22.78 -1.09
CA GLY A 80 -3.71 -23.18 0.30
C GLY A 80 -3.36 -22.09 1.32
N TYR A 81 -3.84 -22.29 2.55
CA TYR A 81 -3.38 -21.55 3.73
C TYR A 81 -1.89 -21.83 3.95
N GLY A 82 -1.06 -20.78 3.95
CA GLY A 82 0.39 -20.89 4.19
C GLY A 82 1.28 -20.70 2.96
N GLN A 83 0.72 -20.50 1.77
CA GLN A 83 1.50 -20.19 0.58
C GLN A 83 1.91 -18.71 0.46
N PRO A 84 3.01 -18.40 -0.26
CA PRO A 84 3.50 -17.03 -0.38
C PRO A 84 2.47 -16.16 -1.09
N CYS A 85 1.98 -15.12 -0.40
CA CYS A 85 1.28 -14.02 -1.05
C CYS A 85 2.29 -13.25 -1.89
N ILE A 86 1.91 -12.75 -3.07
CA ILE A 86 2.75 -11.76 -3.78
C ILE A 86 2.18 -10.39 -3.44
N CYS A 87 2.83 -9.70 -2.50
CA CYS A 87 2.51 -8.30 -2.20
C CYS A 87 2.89 -7.41 -3.40
N LYS A 88 2.08 -6.37 -3.62
CA LYS A 88 2.28 -5.34 -4.63
C LYS A 88 1.89 -4.00 -4.03
N LEU A 89 2.48 -2.94 -4.57
CA LEU A 89 2.02 -1.59 -4.32
C LEU A 89 1.06 -1.18 -5.43
N LEU A 90 -0.20 -0.92 -5.08
CA LEU A 90 -1.19 -0.39 -6.00
C LEU A 90 -1.17 1.14 -5.89
N ALA A 91 -1.11 1.80 -7.04
CA ALA A 91 -1.18 3.24 -7.19
C ALA A 91 -2.42 3.60 -8.01
N PHE A 92 -3.21 4.55 -7.52
CA PHE A 92 -4.39 5.07 -8.20
C PHE A 92 -4.18 6.55 -8.50
N ASP A 93 -4.08 6.89 -9.78
CA ASP A 93 -3.97 8.27 -10.23
C ASP A 93 -5.35 8.94 -10.12
N LEU A 94 -5.45 10.02 -9.34
CA LEU A 94 -6.74 10.69 -9.11
C LEU A 94 -7.22 11.46 -10.32
N HIS A 95 -6.31 11.92 -11.19
CA HIS A 95 -6.64 12.71 -12.36
C HIS A 95 -7.18 11.83 -13.49
N THR A 96 -6.44 10.78 -13.85
CA THR A 96 -6.84 9.84 -14.91
C THR A 96 -7.77 8.75 -14.41
N GLU A 97 -7.84 8.56 -13.09
CA GLU A 97 -8.64 7.53 -12.44
C GLU A 97 -8.24 6.11 -12.88
N THR A 98 -6.94 5.93 -13.14
CA THR A 98 -6.33 4.67 -13.58
C THR A 98 -5.44 4.05 -12.51
N PHE A 99 -5.33 2.73 -12.57
CA PHE A 99 -4.50 1.96 -11.66
C PHE A 99 -3.16 1.59 -12.29
N HIS A 100 -2.11 1.66 -11.47
CA HIS A 100 -0.77 1.16 -11.77
C HIS A 100 -0.33 0.26 -10.62
N SER A 101 0.44 -0.80 -10.90
CA SER A 101 0.93 -1.71 -9.87
C SER A 101 2.43 -1.88 -9.94
N PHE A 102 3.10 -1.79 -8.79
CA PHE A 102 4.53 -2.02 -8.66
C PHE A 102 4.76 -3.32 -7.89
N SER A 103 5.53 -4.23 -8.48
CA SER A 103 5.89 -5.50 -7.84
C SER A 103 6.78 -5.24 -6.64
N THR A 104 6.58 -5.96 -5.54
CA THR A 104 7.52 -5.98 -4.41
C THR A 104 8.32 -7.29 -4.37
N GLN A 105 8.35 -8.05 -5.45
CA GLN A 105 8.96 -9.39 -5.50
C GLN A 105 10.47 -9.37 -5.24
N ASP A 106 11.16 -8.32 -5.67
CA ASP A 106 12.60 -8.16 -5.44
C ASP A 106 12.91 -7.70 -4.00
N LEU A 107 11.88 -7.42 -3.19
CA LEU A 107 12.05 -7.13 -1.78
C LEU A 107 12.21 -8.42 -1.00
N GLU A 108 12.94 -8.36 0.11
CA GLU A 108 13.16 -9.51 1.00
C GLU A 108 11.88 -9.97 1.75
N SER A 109 10.72 -9.36 1.49
CA SER A 109 9.43 -9.80 2.00
C SER A 109 8.46 -10.04 0.86
N ARG A 110 7.74 -11.16 0.96
CA ARG A 110 6.60 -11.46 0.09
C ARG A 110 5.27 -11.08 0.75
N ASP A 111 5.27 -10.83 2.06
CA ASP A 111 4.05 -10.66 2.84
C ASP A 111 3.80 -9.20 3.21
N CYS A 112 2.62 -8.69 2.87
CA CYS A 112 2.21 -7.32 3.21
C CYS A 112 2.13 -7.10 4.72
N ARG A 113 1.95 -8.15 5.55
CA ARG A 113 1.92 -8.06 7.02
C ARG A 113 3.28 -7.66 7.62
N GLU A 114 4.37 -7.93 6.91
CA GLU A 114 5.74 -7.60 7.35
C GLU A 114 6.22 -6.25 6.81
N LEU A 115 5.46 -5.66 5.89
CA LEU A 115 5.79 -4.42 5.23
C LEU A 115 5.00 -3.27 5.85
N SER A 116 5.47 -2.06 5.68
CA SER A 116 4.77 -0.83 6.03
C SER A 116 5.16 0.24 5.02
N MET A 117 4.29 1.23 4.82
CA MET A 117 4.48 2.27 3.81
C MET A 117 4.59 3.65 4.44
N CYS A 118 5.44 4.49 3.87
CA CYS A 118 5.56 5.90 4.25
C CYS A 118 5.97 6.75 3.04
N ILE A 119 5.99 8.06 3.22
CA ILE A 119 6.54 8.99 2.24
C ILE A 119 7.83 9.55 2.84
N LEU A 120 8.95 9.38 2.13
CA LEU A 120 10.23 9.95 2.51
C LEU A 120 10.86 10.61 1.27
N ASN A 121 11.35 11.83 1.43
CA ASN A 121 11.96 12.62 0.35
C ASN A 121 11.09 12.65 -0.92
N HIS A 122 9.79 12.92 -0.76
CA HIS A 122 8.81 12.95 -1.85
C HIS A 122 8.74 11.66 -2.68
N ARG A 123 8.99 10.50 -2.06
CA ARG A 123 8.88 9.19 -2.70
C ARG A 123 8.09 8.22 -1.84
N PRO A 124 7.20 7.40 -2.41
CA PRO A 124 6.62 6.27 -1.71
C PRO A 124 7.74 5.32 -1.30
N CYS A 125 7.80 5.01 0.00
CA CYS A 125 8.77 4.11 0.56
C CYS A 125 8.06 2.94 1.25
N ILE A 126 8.65 1.76 1.11
CA ILE A 126 8.26 0.58 1.86
C ILE A 126 9.38 0.28 2.84
N PHE A 127 9.04 -0.14 4.05
CA PHE A 127 10.02 -0.64 5.00
C PHE A 127 9.58 -1.96 5.61
N LYS A 128 10.58 -2.79 5.93
CA LYS A 128 10.41 -4.02 6.70
C LYS A 128 11.07 -3.82 8.05
N LYS A 129 10.32 -4.09 9.11
CA LYS A 129 10.86 -4.20 10.46
C LYS A 129 11.34 -5.63 10.69
N ARG A 130 12.61 -5.80 11.02
CA ARG A 130 13.18 -7.07 11.49
C ARG A 130 13.58 -6.96 12.94
N LEU A 131 13.28 -8.01 13.70
CA LEU A 131 13.81 -8.18 15.05
C LEU A 131 15.09 -9.01 14.94
N GLY A 132 16.25 -8.36 15.12
CA GLY A 132 17.53 -9.05 15.32
C GLY A 132 17.72 -9.43 16.78
N ASN A 133 18.90 -9.96 17.12
CA ASN A 133 19.32 -10.30 18.50
C ASN A 133 19.34 -9.04 19.41
N ASN A 134 18.16 -8.59 19.83
CA ASN A 134 17.84 -7.38 20.62
C ASN A 134 17.82 -6.02 19.89
N ASP A 135 18.01 -5.98 18.56
CA ASP A 135 17.96 -4.73 17.79
C ASP A 135 16.81 -4.71 16.79
N LEU A 136 16.26 -3.51 16.59
CA LEU A 136 15.28 -3.25 15.54
C LEU A 136 16.02 -2.79 14.29
N LEU A 137 15.97 -3.60 13.25
CA LEU A 137 16.52 -3.27 11.94
C LEU A 137 15.38 -2.85 11.02
N PHE A 138 15.51 -1.66 10.44
CA PHE A 138 14.64 -1.17 9.39
C PHE A 138 15.41 -1.19 8.08
N LYS A 139 14.89 -1.94 7.12
CA LYS A 139 15.32 -1.86 5.73
C LYS A 139 14.26 -1.08 4.96
N ILE A 140 14.67 -0.02 4.28
CA ILE A 140 13.79 0.92 3.60
C ILE A 140 14.12 0.93 2.11
N TRP A 141 13.08 0.76 1.29
CA TRP A 141 13.15 0.86 -0.16
C TRP A 141 12.28 2.01 -0.63
N GLY A 142 12.82 2.88 -1.49
CA GLY A 142 12.08 3.93 -2.16
C GLY A 142 11.68 3.51 -3.57
N LEU A 143 10.47 3.85 -3.98
CA LEU A 143 10.02 3.63 -5.34
C LEU A 143 10.62 4.69 -6.27
N ASP A 144 11.35 4.23 -7.28
CA ASP A 144 11.64 5.02 -8.48
C ASP A 144 10.50 4.78 -9.49
N ILE A 145 9.56 5.73 -9.55
CA ILE A 145 8.38 5.64 -10.42
C ILE A 145 8.78 5.58 -11.89
N ASN A 146 9.85 6.28 -12.30
CA ASN A 146 10.28 6.35 -13.69
C ASN A 146 10.82 5.00 -14.18
N LYS A 147 11.53 4.29 -13.30
CA LYS A 147 12.06 2.95 -13.58
C LYS A 147 11.09 1.83 -13.22
N SER A 148 9.99 2.16 -12.53
CA SER A 148 9.08 1.18 -11.92
C SER A 148 9.81 0.14 -11.05
N SER A 149 10.81 0.59 -10.29
CA SER A 149 11.71 -0.27 -9.51
C SER A 149 11.96 0.27 -8.11
N TRP A 150 12.49 -0.57 -7.22
CA TRP A 150 12.80 -0.22 -5.84
C TRP A 150 14.29 0.02 -5.64
N GLU A 151 14.64 1.13 -5.01
CA GLU A 151 16.00 1.48 -4.62
C GLU A 151 16.14 1.36 -3.10
N GLU A 152 17.17 0.65 -2.62
CA GLU A 152 17.47 0.57 -1.19
C GLU A 152 18.02 1.92 -0.70
N ASN A 153 17.28 2.59 0.18
CA ASN A 153 17.62 3.94 0.64
C ASN A 153 18.50 3.93 1.88
N ALA A 154 18.27 2.98 2.81
CA ALA A 154 19.03 2.89 4.06
C ALA A 154 18.76 1.57 4.82
N LEU A 155 19.77 1.13 5.57
CA LEU A 155 19.62 0.20 6.70
C LEU A 155 19.80 1.00 7.99
N THR A 156 18.74 1.10 8.80
CA THR A 156 18.81 1.81 10.09
C THR A 156 18.70 0.81 11.24
N ARG A 157 19.66 0.86 12.18
CA ARG A 157 19.68 0.05 13.40
C ARG A 157 19.25 0.92 14.57
N LEU A 158 18.13 0.57 15.20
CA LEU A 158 17.72 1.16 16.47
C LEU A 158 18.06 0.16 17.58
N HIS A 159 19.00 0.56 18.45
CA HIS A 159 19.29 -0.16 19.67
C HIS A 159 18.14 0.06 20.66
N ARG A 160 17.63 -1.02 21.25
CA ARG A 160 16.78 -0.89 22.45
C ARG A 160 17.68 -0.45 23.60
N GLU A 161 17.57 0.81 24.03
CA GLU A 161 18.00 1.16 25.38
C GLU A 161 17.17 0.33 26.35
N ARG A 162 17.82 -0.59 27.06
CA ARG A 162 17.21 -1.22 28.23
C ARG A 162 17.37 -0.22 29.35
N ASP A 163 16.27 0.34 29.81
CA ASP A 163 16.24 1.04 31.10
C ASP A 163 16.77 0.07 32.17
N ILE A 164 17.98 0.36 32.65
CA ILE A 164 18.54 -0.24 33.85
C ILE A 164 17.85 0.46 35.01
N ASN A 165 16.61 0.08 35.31
CA ASN A 165 16.05 0.31 36.64
C ASN A 165 16.66 -0.73 37.59
N LYS A 166 17.87 -0.41 38.06
CA LYS A 166 18.41 -0.96 39.30
C LYS A 166 17.76 -0.22 40.46
N THR A 167 16.88 -0.91 41.17
CA THR A 167 16.63 -0.69 42.61
C THR A 167 16.40 -2.04 43.24
#